data_AF-A0A524CCB7-F1
#
_entry.id   AF-A0A524CCB7-F1
#
_cell.length_a   1.000
_cell.length_b   1.000
_cell.length_c   1.000
_cell.angle_alpha   90.00
_cell.angle_beta   90.00
_cell.angle_gamma   90.00
#
_symmetry.space_group_name_H-M   'P 1'
#
loop_
_entity.id
_entity.type
_entity.pdbx_description
1 polymer ?
#
loop_
_entity_poly.entity_id
_entity_poly.type
_entity_poly.pdbx_seq_one_letter_code
_entity_poly.pdbx_strand_id
1 'polypeptide(L)'
;MLLNEFIAETISEVGVAWLDIFSIGHFCFGIGVFLFFSLFYTIPKNKGHIPIFSLLLVFILTFIVLIAWELLENLLFIEIGWKFEGRLDSWQNITSDIIIGVLGALISWLFCHLIFTKGKNIWAYYIFGIIGFGLWVGVFIIVRAVFLGY
;
A
#
# COMPACT_ATOMS: atom_id res chain seq x y z
N MET A 1 22.66 -17.54 -1.41
CA MET A 1 21.72 -18.18 -2.34
C MET A 1 20.29 -18.18 -1.82
N LEU A 2 19.98 -18.70 -0.62
CA LEU A 2 18.59 -18.62 -0.08
C LEU A 2 18.09 -17.20 0.25
N LEU A 3 18.99 -16.25 0.56
CA LEU A 3 18.60 -14.87 0.89
C LEU A 3 18.22 -14.04 -0.36
N ASN A 4 18.90 -14.29 -1.48
CA ASN A 4 18.71 -13.62 -2.77
C ASN A 4 17.35 -13.92 -3.42
N GLU A 5 16.76 -15.08 -3.11
CA GLU A 5 15.38 -15.38 -3.53
C GLU A 5 14.35 -14.60 -2.69
N PHE A 6 14.71 -14.22 -1.46
CA PHE A 6 13.80 -13.55 -0.52
C PHE A 6 13.83 -12.03 -0.64
N ILE A 7 15.00 -11.41 -0.77
CA ILE A 7 15.15 -9.96 -0.98
C ILE A 7 15.99 -9.74 -2.24
N ALA A 8 15.51 -8.90 -3.14
CA ALA A 8 16.26 -8.46 -4.29
C ALA A 8 17.48 -7.61 -3.85
N GLU A 9 18.67 -8.09 -4.17
CA GLU A 9 19.95 -7.40 -3.94
C GLU A 9 20.45 -6.74 -5.25
N THR A 10 19.92 -7.17 -6.40
CA THR A 10 20.29 -6.71 -7.73
C THR A 10 19.07 -6.31 -8.56
N ILE A 11 19.26 -5.48 -9.59
CA ILE A 11 18.19 -5.04 -10.51
C ILE A 11 17.55 -6.23 -11.24
N SER A 12 18.33 -7.27 -11.55
CA SER A 12 17.82 -8.49 -12.19
C SER A 12 16.86 -9.30 -11.32
N GLU A 13 16.84 -9.07 -10.00
CA GLU A 13 15.97 -9.78 -9.05
C GLU A 13 14.66 -9.04 -8.77
N VAL A 14 14.54 -7.77 -9.20
CA VAL A 14 13.30 -6.97 -9.08
C VAL A 14 12.16 -7.63 -9.85
N GLY A 15 10.98 -7.73 -9.24
CA GLY A 15 9.84 -8.49 -9.78
C GLY A 15 10.00 -10.01 -9.71
N VAL A 16 11.15 -10.55 -9.26
CA VAL A 16 11.37 -12.01 -9.16
C VAL A 16 11.40 -12.46 -7.69
N ALA A 17 12.14 -11.74 -6.85
CA ALA A 17 12.27 -12.03 -5.43
C ALA A 17 10.98 -11.76 -4.64
N TRP A 18 10.87 -12.36 -3.44
CA TRP A 18 9.75 -12.10 -2.52
C TRP A 18 9.67 -10.67 -2.02
N LEU A 19 10.74 -9.89 -2.06
CA LEU A 19 10.74 -8.50 -1.64
C LEU A 19 11.68 -7.74 -2.54
N ASP A 20 11.25 -6.61 -3.05
CA ASP A 20 12.12 -5.71 -3.78
C ASP A 20 11.94 -4.26 -3.35
N ILE A 21 12.59 -3.35 -4.07
CA ILE A 21 12.57 -1.92 -3.78
C ILE A 21 11.16 -1.30 -3.92
N PHE A 22 10.25 -1.93 -4.64
CA PHE A 22 8.87 -1.47 -4.85
C PHE A 22 7.90 -2.03 -3.81
N SER A 23 8.24 -3.11 -3.10
CA SER A 23 7.41 -3.68 -2.02
C SER A 23 7.01 -2.67 -0.94
N ILE A 24 7.88 -1.71 -0.59
CA ILE A 24 7.54 -0.61 0.33
C ILE A 24 6.42 0.29 -0.23
N GLY A 25 6.35 0.41 -1.55
CA GLY A 25 5.28 1.09 -2.26
C GLY A 25 3.92 0.44 -2.02
N HIS A 26 3.83 -0.89 -2.10
CA HIS A 26 2.57 -1.61 -1.84
C HIS A 26 2.12 -1.45 -0.38
N PHE A 27 3.04 -1.45 0.59
CA PHE A 27 2.73 -1.17 2.00
C PHE A 27 2.03 0.20 2.15
N CYS A 28 2.64 1.23 1.57
CA CYS A 28 2.12 2.59 1.63
C CYS A 28 0.83 2.77 0.82
N PHE A 29 0.71 2.08 -0.31
CA PHE A 29 -0.51 2.05 -1.10
C PHE A 29 -1.66 1.45 -0.28
N GLY A 30 -1.43 0.35 0.45
CA GLY A 30 -2.39 -0.21 1.39
C GLY A 30 -2.85 0.76 2.47
N ILE A 31 -1.93 1.56 3.04
CA ILE A 31 -2.28 2.66 3.97
C ILE A 31 -3.18 3.69 3.27
N GLY A 32 -2.77 4.16 2.09
CA GLY A 32 -3.47 5.22 1.36
C GLY A 32 -4.89 4.83 0.96
N VAL A 33 -5.06 3.64 0.38
CA VAL A 33 -6.37 3.11 -0.02
C VAL A 33 -7.27 2.92 1.20
N PHE A 34 -6.73 2.41 2.31
CA PHE A 34 -7.49 2.27 3.55
C PHE A 34 -7.95 3.64 4.06
N LEU A 35 -7.06 4.63 4.13
CA LEU A 35 -7.39 5.98 4.57
C LEU A 35 -8.50 6.60 3.72
N PHE A 36 -8.39 6.47 2.40
CA PHE A 36 -9.40 6.97 1.46
C PHE A 36 -10.77 6.36 1.73
N PHE A 37 -10.91 5.04 1.77
CA PHE A 37 -12.20 4.41 2.06
C PHE A 37 -12.67 4.67 3.50
N SER A 38 -11.75 4.86 4.44
CA SER A 38 -12.09 5.20 5.82
C SER A 38 -12.76 6.58 5.96
N LEU A 39 -12.69 7.46 4.96
CA LEU A 39 -13.46 8.73 4.94
C LEU A 39 -14.97 8.46 5.06
N PHE A 40 -15.47 7.43 4.37
CA PHE A 40 -16.89 7.02 4.41
C PHE A 40 -17.31 6.40 5.75
N TYR A 41 -16.33 5.98 6.56
CA TYR A 41 -16.56 5.53 7.94
C TYR A 41 -16.45 6.70 8.94
N THR A 42 -15.32 7.40 8.91
CA THR A 42 -14.91 8.35 9.94
C THR A 42 -15.64 9.69 9.87
N ILE A 43 -15.91 10.25 8.68
CA ILE A 43 -16.57 11.55 8.55
C ILE A 43 -18.02 11.51 9.09
N PRO A 44 -18.89 10.57 8.68
CA PRO A 44 -20.24 10.48 9.23
C PRO A 44 -20.21 10.22 10.74
N LYS A 45 -19.35 9.28 11.17
CA LYS A 45 -19.23 8.90 12.59
C LYS A 45 -18.78 10.04 13.48
N ASN A 46 -17.85 10.88 13.00
CA ASN A 46 -17.38 12.06 13.72
C ASN A 46 -18.48 13.13 13.87
N LYS A 47 -19.44 13.17 12.94
CA LYS A 47 -20.62 14.05 13.00
C LYS A 47 -21.79 13.43 13.80
N GLY A 48 -21.60 12.25 14.39
CA GLY A 48 -22.65 11.54 15.15
C GLY A 48 -23.66 10.79 14.27
N HIS A 49 -23.37 10.61 12.98
CA HIS A 49 -24.21 9.85 12.05
C HIS A 49 -23.77 8.39 11.93
N ILE A 50 -24.65 7.56 11.38
CA ILE A 50 -24.34 6.18 11.03
C ILE A 50 -23.30 6.19 9.88
N PRO A 51 -22.18 5.45 10.01
CA PRO A 51 -21.20 5.28 8.94
C PRO A 51 -21.82 4.74 7.64
N ILE A 52 -21.36 5.21 6.48
CA ILE A 52 -21.81 4.68 5.18
C ILE A 52 -21.23 3.27 4.98
N PHE A 53 -19.95 3.09 5.31
CA PHE A 53 -19.28 1.78 5.31
C PHE A 53 -18.98 1.33 6.74
N SER A 54 -18.97 0.03 6.97
CA SER A 54 -18.38 -0.54 8.19
C SER A 54 -16.85 -0.53 8.07
N LEU A 55 -16.14 -0.53 9.20
CA LEU A 55 -14.67 -0.57 9.19
C LEU A 55 -14.14 -1.89 8.58
N LEU A 56 -14.90 -2.98 8.71
CA LEU A 56 -14.60 -4.25 8.04
C LEU A 56 -14.77 -4.12 6.53
N LEU A 57 -15.84 -3.47 6.06
CA LEU A 57 -16.06 -3.25 4.63
C LEU A 57 -14.94 -2.37 4.03
N VAL A 58 -14.50 -1.33 4.75
CA VAL A 58 -13.34 -0.51 4.36
C VAL A 58 -12.09 -1.39 4.14
N PHE A 59 -11.83 -2.32 5.05
CA PHE A 59 -10.71 -3.26 4.93
C PHE A 59 -10.86 -4.20 3.72
N ILE A 60 -12.06 -4.77 3.53
CA ILE A 60 -12.35 -5.65 2.39
C ILE A 60 -12.18 -4.92 1.06
N LEU A 61 -12.71 -3.70 0.93
CA LEU A 61 -12.54 -2.88 -0.28
C LEU A 61 -11.07 -2.57 -0.55
N THR A 62 -10.31 -2.28 0.51
CA THR A 62 -8.86 -2.08 0.38
C THR A 62 -8.16 -3.32 -0.16
N PHE A 63 -8.47 -4.50 0.38
CA PHE A 63 -7.90 -5.77 -0.09
C PHE A 63 -8.23 -6.05 -1.56
N ILE A 64 -9.48 -5.80 -1.98
CA ILE A 64 -9.89 -5.94 -3.39
C ILE A 64 -9.08 -5.01 -4.29
N VAL A 65 -8.86 -3.76 -3.87
CA VAL A 65 -8.05 -2.80 -4.65
C VAL A 65 -6.59 -3.22 -4.72
N LEU A 66 -6.01 -3.79 -3.66
CA LEU A 66 -4.64 -4.30 -3.69
C LEU A 66 -4.49 -5.44 -4.71
N ILE A 67 -5.43 -6.39 -4.73
CA ILE A 67 -5.43 -7.45 -5.75
C ILE A 67 -5.61 -6.86 -7.16
N ALA A 68 -6.54 -5.93 -7.33
CA ALA A 68 -6.78 -5.30 -8.62
C ALA A 68 -5.57 -4.51 -9.10
N TRP A 69 -4.81 -3.89 -8.19
CA TRP A 69 -3.59 -3.17 -8.50
C TRP A 69 -2.53 -4.10 -9.09
N GLU A 70 -2.24 -5.24 -8.45
CA GLU A 70 -1.30 -6.23 -9.00
C GLU A 70 -1.68 -6.74 -10.40
N LEU A 71 -2.98 -6.95 -10.62
CA LEU A 71 -3.50 -7.33 -11.93
C LEU A 71 -3.30 -6.22 -12.96
N LEU A 72 -3.51 -4.96 -12.59
CA LEU A 72 -3.25 -3.83 -13.48
C LEU A 72 -1.76 -3.69 -13.79
N GLU A 73 -0.88 -3.88 -12.80
CA GLU A 73 0.56 -3.81 -13.02
C GLU A 73 1.03 -4.89 -13.99
N ASN A 74 0.56 -6.13 -13.81
CA ASN A 74 1.00 -7.28 -14.60
C ASN A 74 0.24 -7.48 -15.92
N LEU A 75 -0.77 -6.66 -16.21
CA LEU A 75 -1.49 -6.67 -17.49
C LEU A 75 -1.36 -5.34 -18.22
N LEU A 76 -1.84 -4.25 -17.62
CA LEU A 76 -1.92 -2.95 -18.28
C LEU A 76 -0.57 -2.23 -18.28
N PHE A 77 0.14 -2.18 -17.15
CA PHE A 77 1.37 -1.38 -17.05
C PHE A 77 2.52 -1.95 -17.87
N ILE A 78 2.50 -3.24 -18.13
CA ILE A 78 3.43 -3.88 -19.08
C ILE A 78 3.16 -3.39 -20.49
N GLU A 79 1.91 -3.44 -20.95
CA GLU A 79 1.53 -3.06 -22.31
C GLU A 79 1.79 -1.57 -22.61
N ILE A 80 1.62 -0.70 -21.61
CA ILE A 80 1.88 0.74 -21.77
C ILE A 80 3.30 1.16 -21.39
N GLY A 81 4.18 0.20 -21.05
CA GLY A 81 5.59 0.45 -20.71
C GLY A 81 5.80 1.24 -19.41
N TRP A 82 4.84 1.22 -18.49
CA TRP A 82 4.95 1.85 -17.16
C TRP A 82 5.57 0.93 -16.13
N LYS A 83 5.57 -0.38 -16.38
CA LYS A 83 6.21 -1.36 -15.51
C LYS A 83 7.74 -1.27 -15.61
N PHE A 84 8.42 -1.42 -14.48
CA PHE A 84 9.87 -1.42 -14.41
C PHE A 84 10.46 -2.43 -15.40
N GLU A 85 11.29 -1.94 -16.33
CA GLU A 85 11.92 -2.72 -17.42
C GLU A 85 10.95 -3.58 -18.26
N GLY A 86 9.64 -3.32 -18.23
CA GLY A 86 8.64 -4.16 -18.90
C GLY A 86 8.61 -5.61 -18.41
N ARG A 87 9.06 -5.88 -17.19
CA ARG A 87 9.17 -7.23 -16.62
C ARG A 87 7.85 -7.68 -16.01
N LEU A 88 7.51 -8.96 -16.18
CA LEU A 88 6.42 -9.61 -15.44
C LEU A 88 6.90 -10.00 -14.04
N ASP A 89 6.04 -9.80 -13.05
CA ASP A 89 6.35 -10.28 -11.71
C ASP A 89 6.17 -11.79 -11.61
N SER A 90 7.00 -12.41 -10.77
CA SER A 90 6.81 -13.78 -10.34
C SER A 90 5.58 -13.89 -9.43
N TRP A 91 5.03 -15.09 -9.30
CA TRP A 91 3.94 -15.36 -8.36
C TRP A 91 4.32 -15.05 -6.91
N GLN A 92 5.60 -15.22 -6.56
CA GLN A 92 6.14 -14.91 -5.25
C GLN A 92 6.09 -13.41 -4.97
N ASN A 93 6.55 -12.59 -5.93
CA ASN A 93 6.55 -11.14 -5.82
C ASN A 93 5.11 -10.59 -5.72
N ILE A 94 4.22 -10.98 -6.64
CA ILE A 94 2.79 -10.61 -6.59
C ILE A 94 2.15 -10.96 -5.23
N THR A 95 2.41 -12.16 -4.73
CA THR A 95 1.84 -12.62 -3.45
C THR A 95 2.37 -11.78 -2.30
N SER A 96 3.67 -11.50 -2.30
CA SER A 96 4.31 -10.70 -1.27
C SER A 96 3.80 -9.26 -1.24
N ASP A 97 3.61 -8.63 -2.40
CA ASP A 97 3.20 -7.25 -2.51
C ASP A 97 1.76 -7.06 -2.03
N ILE A 98 0.87 -8.02 -2.33
CA ILE A 98 -0.48 -8.08 -1.74
C ILE A 98 -0.41 -8.19 -0.21
N ILE A 99 0.41 -9.13 0.32
CA ILE A 99 0.55 -9.32 1.76
C ILE A 99 1.05 -8.03 2.43
N ILE A 100 2.04 -7.38 1.84
CA ILE A 100 2.65 -6.16 2.36
C ILE A 100 1.66 -5.00 2.32
N GLY A 101 0.90 -4.85 1.23
CA GLY A 101 -0.20 -3.89 1.16
C GLY A 101 -1.27 -4.16 2.22
N VAL A 102 -1.62 -5.42 2.46
CA VAL A 102 -2.57 -5.80 3.51
C VAL A 102 -2.03 -5.43 4.90
N LEU A 103 -0.72 -5.60 5.15
CA LEU A 103 -0.11 -5.16 6.41
C LEU A 103 -0.22 -3.65 6.60
N GLY A 104 0.00 -2.85 5.55
CA GLY A 104 -0.21 -1.40 5.60
C GLY A 104 -1.66 -1.03 5.91
N ALA A 105 -2.62 -1.71 5.27
CA ALA A 105 -4.04 -1.53 5.55
C ALA A 105 -4.41 -1.94 6.98
N LEU A 106 -3.84 -3.03 7.50
CA LEU A 106 -4.08 -3.54 8.85
C LEU A 106 -3.57 -2.58 9.93
N ILE A 107 -2.40 -1.97 9.71
CA ILE A 107 -1.86 -0.93 10.60
C ILE A 107 -2.80 0.28 10.59
N SER A 108 -3.24 0.73 9.42
CA SER A 108 -4.19 1.85 9.31
C SER A 108 -5.53 1.55 10.00
N TRP A 109 -6.01 0.32 9.86
CA TRP A 109 -7.18 -0.18 10.57
C TRP A 109 -7.00 -0.12 12.09
N LEU A 110 -5.86 -0.60 12.59
CA LEU A 110 -5.54 -0.57 14.02
C LEU A 110 -5.48 0.87 14.56
N PHE A 111 -4.83 1.78 13.83
CA PHE A 111 -4.78 3.20 14.18
C PHE A 111 -6.17 3.84 14.16
N CYS A 112 -7.01 3.53 13.17
CA CYS A 112 -8.40 4.00 13.14
C CYS A 112 -9.19 3.49 14.35
N HIS A 113 -8.96 2.25 14.79
CA HIS A 113 -9.61 1.71 15.97
C HIS A 113 -9.12 2.37 17.27
N LEU A 114 -7.81 2.53 17.44
CA LEU A 114 -7.22 3.07 18.67
C LEU A 114 -7.39 4.59 18.79
N ILE A 115 -7.08 5.35 17.74
CA ILE A 115 -7.01 6.81 17.81
C ILE A 115 -8.38 7.45 17.55
N PHE A 116 -9.07 7.01 16.49
CA PHE A 116 -10.37 7.58 16.15
C PHE A 116 -11.51 6.95 16.97
N THR A 117 -11.62 5.63 17.02
CA THR A 117 -12.77 5.00 17.69
C THR A 117 -12.69 5.10 19.22
N LYS A 118 -11.51 4.84 19.83
CA LYS A 118 -11.34 4.97 21.29
C LYS A 118 -10.95 6.39 21.71
N GLY A 119 -9.99 7.00 21.02
CA GLY A 119 -9.49 8.34 21.36
C GLY A 119 -10.34 9.52 20.87
N LYS A 120 -11.34 9.29 20.01
CA LYS A 120 -12.21 10.32 19.39
C LYS A 120 -11.43 11.46 18.69
N ASN A 121 -10.22 11.18 18.22
CA ASN A 121 -9.37 12.19 17.58
C ASN A 121 -9.23 11.90 16.08
N ILE A 122 -10.13 12.48 15.29
CA ILE A 122 -10.11 12.34 13.82
C ILE A 122 -8.86 12.97 13.19
N TRP A 123 -8.40 14.11 13.72
CA TRP A 123 -7.25 14.83 13.17
C TRP A 123 -5.95 14.05 13.34
N ALA A 124 -5.72 13.46 14.51
CA ALA A 124 -4.53 12.64 14.74
C ALA A 124 -4.47 11.43 13.79
N TYR A 125 -5.61 10.82 13.48
CA TYR A 125 -5.70 9.72 12.52
C TYR A 125 -5.33 10.16 11.09
N TYR A 126 -5.84 11.30 10.63
CA TYR A 126 -5.52 11.80 9.29
C TYR A 126 -4.14 12.42 9.17
N ILE A 127 -3.62 13.05 10.23
CA ILE A 127 -2.22 13.53 10.28
C ILE A 127 -1.27 12.33 10.19
N PHE A 128 -1.53 11.25 10.91
CA PHE A 128 -0.78 9.99 10.77
C PHE A 128 -0.79 9.51 9.31
N GLY A 129 -1.97 9.50 8.68
CA GLY A 129 -2.09 9.09 7.29
C GLY A 129 -1.33 9.98 6.31
N ILE A 130 -1.41 11.30 6.46
CA ILE A 130 -0.68 12.27 5.63
C ILE A 130 0.84 12.13 5.83
N ILE A 131 1.31 11.96 7.06
CA ILE A 131 2.74 11.73 7.33
C ILE A 131 3.19 10.42 6.68
N GLY A 132 2.41 9.35 6.81
CA GLY A 132 2.70 8.07 6.15
C GLY A 132 2.79 8.19 4.63
N PHE A 133 1.86 8.92 4.01
CA PHE A 133 1.89 9.20 2.58
C PHE A 133 3.07 10.10 2.18
N GLY A 134 3.40 11.12 2.97
CA GLY A 134 4.54 11.99 2.72
C GLY A 134 5.89 11.25 2.81
N LEU A 135 6.03 10.38 3.81
CA LEU A 135 7.19 9.48 3.95
C LEU A 135 7.30 8.55 2.74
N TRP A 136 6.18 8.02 2.26
CA TRP A 136 6.15 7.19 1.05
C TRP A 136 6.66 7.94 -0.19
N VAL A 137 6.10 9.13 -0.48
CA VAL A 137 6.56 9.95 -1.61
C VAL A 137 8.05 10.26 -1.48
N GLY A 138 8.53 10.54 -0.26
CA GLY A 138 9.95 10.73 0.03
C GLY A 138 10.80 9.50 -0.30
N VAL A 139 10.41 8.31 0.20
CA VAL A 139 11.10 7.04 -0.09
C VAL A 139 11.09 6.75 -1.58
N PHE A 140 9.96 6.91 -2.25
CA PHE A 140 9.84 6.70 -3.71
C PHE A 140 10.78 7.61 -4.49
N ILE A 141 10.83 8.91 -4.17
CA ILE A 141 11.75 9.86 -4.82
C ILE A 141 13.21 9.46 -4.57
N ILE A 142 13.56 9.08 -3.34
CA ILE A 142 14.92 8.65 -2.98
C ILE A 142 15.31 7.38 -3.77
N VAL A 143 14.47 6.35 -3.74
CA VAL A 143 14.70 5.09 -4.46
C VAL A 143 14.85 5.35 -5.96
N ARG A 144 13.97 6.18 -6.55
CA ARG A 144 14.06 6.55 -7.96
C ARG A 144 15.34 7.33 -8.28
N ALA A 145 15.76 8.27 -7.44
CA ALA A 145 16.99 9.02 -7.63
C ALA A 145 18.24 8.14 -7.52
N VAL A 146 18.24 7.15 -6.60
CA VAL A 146 19.40 6.28 -6.35
C VAL A 146 19.54 5.17 -7.38
N PHE A 147 18.43 4.54 -7.79
CA PHE A 147 18.47 3.32 -8.61
C PHE A 147 18.09 3.52 -10.08
N LEU A 148 17.33 4.58 -10.40
CA LEU A 148 16.73 4.75 -11.73
C LEU A 148 17.30 5.93 -12.52
N GLY A 149 18.25 6.69 -11.96
CA GLY A 149 19.05 7.70 -12.67
C GLY A 149 18.26 8.90 -13.20
N TYR A 150 18.47 10.04 -12.53
CA TYR A 150 18.80 11.25 -13.27
C TYR A 150 20.32 11.42 -13.23
#